data_AF-A0A924TTA9-F1
#
_entry.id   AF-A0A924TTA9-F1
#
_cell.length_a   1.000
_cell.length_b   1.000
_cell.length_c   1.000
_cell.angle_alpha   90.00
_cell.angle_beta   90.00
_cell.angle_gamma   90.00
#
_symmetry.space_group_name_H-M   'P 1'
#
loop_
_entity.id
_entity.type
_entity.pdbx_description
1 polymer ?
#
loop_
_entity_poly.entity_id
_entity_poly.type
_entity_poly.pdbx_seq_one_letter_code
_entity_poly.pdbx_strand_id
1 'polypeptide(L)'
;MDYAHKPLADALAAQYVAGTLRGPARRRSEPLRGGHPVLRAAVAAWQARLLPLTAVLVDEAPPAHTWARIAQRLWPQGAEEAMAGRTTASAAGAWWRGLAVWRAASGLATA
;
A
#
# COMPACT_ATOMS: atom_id res chain seq x y z
N MET A 1 18.55 16.73 -22.50
CA MET A 1 17.45 17.53 -21.93
C MET A 1 17.99 18.16 -20.66
N ASP A 2 18.05 19.48 -20.60
CA ASP A 2 18.51 20.18 -19.41
C ASP A 2 17.35 20.33 -18.41
N TYR A 3 17.28 19.41 -17.44
CA TYR A 3 16.25 19.42 -16.40
C TYR A 3 16.55 20.41 -15.26
N ALA A 4 17.70 21.09 -15.28
CA ALA A 4 17.98 22.22 -14.39
C ALA A 4 17.34 23.52 -14.92
N HIS A 5 16.91 23.53 -16.18
CA HIS A 5 16.18 24.64 -16.77
C HIS A 5 14.78 24.78 -16.14
N LYS A 6 14.58 25.86 -15.37
CA LYS A 6 13.38 26.07 -14.54
C LYS A 6 12.05 26.01 -15.32
N PRO A 7 11.90 26.65 -16.51
CA PRO A 7 10.66 26.53 -17.29
C PRO A 7 10.34 25.10 -17.74
N LEU A 8 11.35 24.32 -18.14
CA LEU A 8 11.15 22.94 -18.56
C LEU A 8 10.78 22.04 -17.37
N ALA A 9 11.47 22.23 -16.24
CA ALA A 9 11.18 21.51 -15.01
C ALA A 9 9.75 21.78 -14.50
N ASP A 10 9.29 23.03 -14.60
CA ASP A 10 7.94 23.43 -14.22
C ASP A 10 6.86 22.78 -15.12
N ALA A 11 7.01 22.87 -16.45
CA ALA A 11 6.08 22.27 -17.40
C ALA A 11 6.02 20.73 -17.28
N LEU A 12 7.17 20.09 -17.02
CA LEU A 12 7.23 18.65 -16.79
C LEU A 12 6.55 18.26 -15.47
N ALA A 13 6.79 19.03 -14.41
CA ALA A 13 6.16 18.82 -13.10
C ALA A 13 4.64 18.97 -13.16
N ALA A 14 4.14 19.99 -13.87
CA ALA A 14 2.70 20.20 -14.07
C ALA A 14 2.03 18.96 -14.70
N GLN A 15 2.60 18.45 -15.80
CA GLN A 15 2.07 17.27 -16.50
C GLN A 15 2.21 15.99 -15.69
N TYR A 16 3.29 15.88 -14.90
CA TYR A 16 3.50 14.74 -13.99
C TYR A 16 2.43 14.70 -12.90
N VAL A 17 2.24 15.80 -12.17
CA VAL A 17 1.30 15.86 -11.05
C VAL A 17 -0.15 15.73 -11.55
N ALA A 18 -0.49 16.32 -12.69
CA ALA A 18 -1.81 16.15 -13.31
C ALA A 18 -2.05 14.74 -13.91
N GLY A 19 -1.03 13.88 -13.97
CA GLY A 19 -1.14 12.53 -14.53
C GLY A 19 -1.26 12.48 -16.06
N THR A 20 -0.99 13.58 -16.77
CA THR A 20 -1.14 13.69 -18.23
C THR A 20 0.11 13.28 -19.02
N LEU A 21 1.22 12.99 -18.34
CA LEU A 21 2.43 12.46 -18.96
C LEU A 21 2.18 11.10 -19.65
N ARG A 22 2.45 11.04 -20.96
CA ARG A 22 2.34 9.79 -21.73
C ARG A 22 3.49 8.83 -21.40
N GLY A 23 3.21 7.53 -21.48
CA GLY A 23 4.03 6.42 -20.94
C GLY A 23 5.55 6.60 -20.93
N PRO A 24 6.23 6.82 -22.08
CA PRO A 24 7.68 6.98 -22.11
C PRO A 24 8.21 8.18 -21.32
N ALA A 25 7.46 9.28 -21.28
CA ALA A 25 7.86 10.48 -20.56
C ALA A 25 7.75 10.28 -19.05
N ARG A 26 6.68 9.63 -18.57
CA ARG A 26 6.51 9.27 -17.15
C ARG A 26 7.63 8.36 -16.64
N ARG A 27 7.99 7.33 -17.41
CA ARG A 27 9.07 6.41 -17.03
C ARG A 27 10.44 7.08 -16.96
N ARG A 28 10.68 8.11 -17.78
CA ARG A 28 11.92 8.89 -17.76
C ARG A 28 11.94 9.90 -16.62
N SER A 29 10.81 10.55 -16.31
CA SER A 29 10.74 11.57 -15.25
C SER A 29 10.92 10.98 -13.85
N GLU A 30 10.44 9.76 -13.62
CA GLU A 30 10.49 9.10 -12.30
C GLU A 30 11.93 8.99 -11.73
N PRO A 31 12.91 8.40 -12.44
CA PRO A 31 14.29 8.31 -11.93
C PRO A 31 14.99 9.67 -11.86
N LEU A 32 14.63 10.63 -12.72
CA LEU A 32 15.25 11.96 -12.76
C LEU A 32 14.97 12.79 -11.50
N ARG A 33 13.85 12.50 -10.82
CA ARG A 33 13.45 13.22 -9.61
C ARG A 33 14.47 13.08 -8.48
N GLY A 34 15.22 11.98 -8.42
CA GLY A 34 16.29 11.78 -7.43
C GLY A 34 17.51 12.70 -7.65
N GLY A 35 17.84 13.02 -8.89
CA GLY A 35 19.05 13.78 -9.25
C GLY A 35 18.85 15.27 -9.50
N HIS A 36 17.61 15.75 -9.64
CA HIS A 36 17.31 17.14 -10.02
C HIS A 36 16.49 17.89 -8.95
N PRO A 37 17.13 18.73 -8.10
CA PRO A 37 16.44 19.45 -7.04
C PRO A 37 15.40 20.46 -7.56
N VAL A 38 15.65 21.10 -8.71
CA VAL A 38 14.72 22.03 -9.35
C VAL A 38 13.41 21.32 -9.73
N LEU A 39 13.51 20.12 -10.30
CA LEU A 39 12.35 19.31 -10.64
C LEU A 39 11.57 18.86 -9.41
N ARG A 40 12.26 18.46 -8.32
CA ARG A 40 11.61 18.13 -7.04
C ARG A 40 10.81 19.30 -6.48
N ALA A 41 11.40 20.49 -6.47
CA ALA A 41 10.75 21.70 -5.97
C ALA A 41 9.51 22.06 -6.81
N ALA A 42 9.60 21.94 -8.14
CA ALA A 42 8.47 22.17 -9.03
C ALA A 42 7.33 21.16 -8.79
N VAL A 43 7.64 19.86 -8.65
CA VAL A 43 6.64 18.82 -8.32
C VAL A 43 5.95 19.13 -7.00
N ALA A 44 6.71 19.47 -5.96
CA ALA A 44 6.14 19.82 -4.66
C ALA A 44 5.21 21.05 -4.73
N ALA A 45 5.59 22.08 -5.49
CA ALA A 45 4.77 23.27 -5.70
C ALA A 45 3.45 22.94 -6.41
N TRP A 46 3.50 22.11 -7.46
CA TRP A 46 2.29 21.66 -8.17
C TRP A 46 1.39 20.78 -7.30
N GLN A 47 1.97 19.89 -6.48
CA GLN A 47 1.20 19.09 -5.51
C GLN A 47 0.50 19.99 -4.49
N ALA A 48 1.21 20.96 -3.91
CA ALA A 48 0.63 21.90 -2.95
C ALA A 48 -0.53 22.73 -3.54
N ARG A 49 -0.48 23.02 -4.85
CA ARG A 49 -1.55 23.73 -5.57
C ARG A 49 -2.79 22.86 -5.84
N LEU A 50 -2.59 21.57 -6.11
CA LEU A 50 -3.67 20.66 -6.53
C LEU A 50 -4.30 19.88 -5.38
N LEU A 51 -3.56 19.57 -4.32
CA LEU A 51 -4.09 18.85 -3.16
C LEU A 51 -5.30 19.53 -2.50
N PRO A 52 -5.39 20.86 -2.35
CA PRO A 52 -6.58 21.49 -1.79
C PRO A 52 -7.87 21.20 -2.57
N LEU A 53 -7.77 20.92 -3.88
CA LEU A 53 -8.93 20.58 -4.70
C LEU A 53 -9.55 19.23 -4.31
N THR A 54 -8.78 18.32 -3.70
CA THR A 54 -9.33 17.02 -3.25
C THR A 54 -10.23 17.16 -2.04
N ALA A 55 -10.14 18.27 -1.29
CA ALA A 55 -10.95 18.49 -0.09
C ALA A 55 -12.44 18.77 -0.40
N VAL A 56 -12.77 19.07 -1.65
CA VAL A 56 -14.17 19.34 -2.09
C VAL A 56 -14.83 18.08 -2.65
N LEU A 57 -14.08 16.99 -2.83
CA LEU A 57 -14.61 15.75 -3.35
C LEU A 57 -15.44 15.03 -2.30
N VAL A 58 -16.50 14.36 -2.74
CA VAL A 58 -17.31 13.49 -1.89
C VAL A 58 -16.55 12.18 -1.67
N ASP A 59 -16.44 11.75 -0.41
CA ASP A 59 -15.82 10.48 -0.07
C ASP A 59 -16.67 9.30 -0.58
N GLU A 60 -16.05 8.40 -1.32
CA GLU A 60 -16.65 7.15 -1.80
C GLU A 60 -15.96 5.97 -1.12
N ALA A 61 -16.75 5.13 -0.43
CA ALA A 61 -16.21 3.97 0.26
C ALA A 61 -15.77 2.89 -0.75
N PRO A 62 -14.50 2.44 -0.73
CA PRO A 62 -14.07 1.35 -1.60
C PRO A 62 -14.71 0.02 -1.16
N PRO A 63 -14.77 -1.00 -2.04
CA PRO A 63 -15.22 -2.33 -1.67
C PRO A 63 -14.45 -2.89 -0.46
N ALA A 64 -15.14 -3.59 0.44
CA ALA A 64 -14.58 -4.05 1.72
C ALA A 64 -13.29 -4.88 1.60
N HIS A 65 -13.11 -5.58 0.46
CA HIS A 65 -11.95 -6.42 0.21
C HIS A 65 -10.71 -5.66 -0.33
N THR A 66 -10.86 -4.39 -0.73
CA THR A 66 -9.79 -3.60 -1.38
C THR A 66 -8.58 -3.46 -0.47
N TRP A 67 -8.80 -3.10 0.80
CA TRP A 67 -7.73 -2.95 1.79
C TRP A 67 -7.01 -4.27 2.07
N ALA A 68 -7.76 -5.37 2.20
CA ALA A 68 -7.18 -6.70 2.41
C ALA A 68 -6.26 -7.11 1.26
N ARG A 69 -6.66 -6.85 0.00
CA ARG A 69 -5.84 -7.15 -1.18
C ARG A 69 -4.58 -6.28 -1.24
N ILE A 70 -4.68 -5.00 -0.89
CA ILE A 70 -3.53 -4.10 -0.83
C ILE A 70 -2.53 -4.60 0.22
N ALA A 71 -3.02 -4.95 1.42
CA ALA A 71 -2.19 -5.45 2.51
C ALA A 71 -1.47 -6.75 2.13
N GLN A 72 -2.16 -7.70 1.51
CA GLN A 72 -1.56 -8.96 1.04
C GLN A 72 -0.47 -8.74 -0.01
N ARG A 73 -0.64 -7.76 -0.91
CA ARG A 73 0.35 -7.48 -1.97
C ARG A 73 1.59 -6.79 -1.45
N LEU A 74 1.45 -5.91 -0.45
CA LEU A 74 2.58 -5.15 0.12
C LEU A 74 3.29 -5.91 1.24
N TRP A 75 2.55 -6.67 2.04
CA TRP A 75 3.05 -7.42 3.19
C TRP A 75 2.50 -8.84 3.18
N PRO A 76 2.97 -9.69 2.25
CA PRO A 76 2.48 -11.07 2.15
C PRO A 76 2.68 -11.88 3.44
N GLN A 77 3.70 -11.55 4.24
CA GLN A 77 4.02 -12.23 5.51
C GLN A 77 3.20 -11.69 6.71
N GLY A 78 2.86 -10.39 6.72
CA GLY A 78 2.09 -9.76 7.80
C GLY A 78 0.56 -9.82 7.62
N ALA A 79 0.10 -10.20 6.43
CA ALA A 79 -1.33 -10.38 6.15
C ALA A 79 -1.91 -11.60 6.90
N GLU A 80 -1.09 -12.62 7.14
CA GLU A 80 -1.45 -13.76 7.98
C GLU A 80 -1.61 -13.35 9.44
N GLU A 81 -0.74 -12.50 9.99
CA GLU A 81 -0.82 -11.99 11.38
C GLU A 81 -2.00 -11.04 11.59
N ALA A 82 -2.25 -10.13 10.63
CA ALA A 82 -3.41 -9.24 10.66
C ALA A 82 -4.74 -9.99 10.51
N MET A 83 -4.73 -11.18 9.88
CA MET A 83 -5.87 -12.10 9.84
C MET A 83 -5.90 -13.01 11.06
N ALA A 84 -4.75 -13.41 11.62
CA ALA A 84 -4.59 -14.24 12.81
C ALA A 84 -5.16 -13.54 14.05
N GLY A 85 -4.99 -12.22 14.15
CA GLY A 85 -5.63 -11.40 15.17
C GLY A 85 -7.17 -11.39 15.09
N ARG A 86 -7.75 -11.82 13.97
CA ARG A 86 -9.21 -12.01 13.79
C ARG A 86 -9.65 -13.48 13.95
N THR A 87 -8.76 -14.46 13.79
CA THR A 87 -9.09 -15.90 13.93
C THR A 87 -8.98 -16.44 15.36
N THR A 88 -8.48 -15.67 16.33
CA THR A 88 -8.59 -16.04 17.76
C THR A 88 -10.04 -16.12 18.24
N ALA A 89 -11.01 -15.62 17.46
CA ALA A 89 -12.44 -15.81 17.70
C ALA A 89 -12.97 -17.23 17.44
N SER A 90 -12.16 -18.19 16.96
CA SER A 90 -12.58 -19.59 16.78
C SER A 90 -11.80 -20.56 17.69
N ALA A 91 -11.91 -20.34 19.01
CA ALA A 91 -11.48 -21.30 20.03
C ALA A 91 -12.19 -22.66 19.91
N ALA A 92 -13.32 -22.74 19.20
CA ALA A 92 -14.10 -23.96 19.01
C ALA A 92 -13.38 -25.04 18.17
N GLY A 93 -12.38 -24.67 17.35
CA GLY A 93 -11.60 -25.60 16.52
C GLY A 93 -10.32 -26.14 17.16
N ALA A 94 -9.92 -25.63 18.33
CA ALA A 94 -8.60 -25.92 18.92
C ALA A 94 -8.60 -27.08 19.91
N TRP A 95 -9.75 -27.43 20.51
CA TRP A 95 -9.80 -28.40 21.60
C TRP A 95 -9.49 -29.85 21.17
N TRP A 96 -9.85 -30.23 19.94
CA TRP A 96 -9.53 -31.53 19.33
C TRP A 96 -8.05 -31.69 18.96
N ARG A 97 -7.29 -30.59 18.84
CA ARG A 97 -5.86 -30.58 18.49
C ARG A 97 -4.95 -30.54 19.71
N GLY A 98 -5.51 -30.49 20.92
CA GLY A 98 -4.72 -30.58 22.15
C GLY A 98 -4.13 -31.98 22.32
N LEU A 99 -2.80 -32.10 22.28
CA LEU A 99 -2.06 -33.32 22.61
C LEU A 99 -2.47 -33.93 23.97
N ALA A 100 -3.00 -33.12 24.89
CA ALA A 100 -3.56 -33.59 26.16
C ALA A 100 -4.76 -34.55 25.99
N VAL A 101 -5.62 -34.33 24.99
CA VAL A 101 -6.76 -35.20 24.68
C VAL A 101 -6.27 -36.58 24.23
N TRP A 102 -5.29 -36.61 23.33
CA TRP A 102 -4.69 -37.86 22.87
C TRP A 102 -3.92 -38.57 23.99
N ARG A 103 -3.23 -37.84 24.86
CA ARG A 103 -2.54 -38.44 26.02
C ARG A 103 -3.50 -39.06 27.04
N ALA A 104 -4.67 -38.45 27.28
CA ALA A 104 -5.70 -39.03 28.14
C ALA A 104 -6.32 -40.30 27.53
N ALA A 105 -6.57 -40.30 26.22
CA ALA A 105 -7.07 -41.49 25.51
C ALA A 105 -6.07 -42.66 25.56
N SER A 106 -4.77 -42.39 25.44
CA SER A 106 -3.73 -43.41 25.56
C SER A 106 -3.53 -43.91 26.99
N GLY A 107 -3.75 -43.05 28.00
CA GLY A 107 -3.62 -43.41 29.41
C GLY A 107 -4.73 -44.37 29.89
N LEU A 108 -5.93 -44.27 29.34
CA LEU A 108 -7.04 -45.18 29.63
C LEU A 108 -6.89 -46.56 28.96
N ALA A 109 -6.00 -46.70 27.97
CA ALA A 109 -5.72 -47.99 27.34
C ALA A 109 -4.66 -48.82 28.10
N THR A 110 -4.02 -48.22 29.11
CA THR A 110 -2.99 -48.86 29.94
C THR A 110 -3.38 -48.97 31.42
N ALA A 111 -4.67 -48.81 31.74
CA ALA A 111 -5.23 -48.98 33.07
C ALA A 111 -6.22 -50.15 33.10
#